data_AF-A0AAV7YQZ1-F1
#
_entry.id   AF-A0AAV7YQZ1-F1
#
_cell.length_a   1.000
_cell.length_b   1.000
_cell.length_c   1.000
_cell.angle_alpha   90.00
_cell.angle_beta   90.00
_cell.angle_gamma   90.00
#
_symmetry.space_group_name_H-M   'P 1'
#
loop_
_entity.id
_entity.type
_entity.pdbx_description
1 polymer ?
#
loop_
_entity_poly.entity_id
_entity_poly.type
_entity_poly.pdbx_seq_one_letter_code
_entity_poly.pdbx_strand_id
1 'polypeptide(L)'
;MEKKLDLIVTRLENVCKRLEALEQKMGMKSGGGIMSGITKKGPVEGYEEMVLEPVNKLKELSDKIGGDVQTCFDFMQKSFIAEKEFIEKAIKIQKPKDEDLQLMVNPIFEHVGKASNFKEKSRRSQYWNEISSIADGLSVVSWFLYEKPLSTLKELAGGGTFWANKIIKDEKEGDQNRFQWAKQYNAVMLGLQSYVKEYHITGFKWKK
;
A
#
# COMPACT_ATOMS: atom_id res chain seq x y z
N MET A 1 -40.06 -28.13 -7.33
CA MET A 1 -38.99 -27.11 -7.42
C MET A 1 -39.18 -26.06 -6.32
N GLU A 2 -40.42 -25.60 -6.08
CA GLU A 2 -40.80 -24.65 -5.01
C GLU A 2 -40.31 -25.03 -3.60
N LYS A 3 -40.52 -26.28 -3.15
CA LYS A 3 -40.06 -26.72 -1.81
C LYS A 3 -38.55 -26.57 -1.55
N LYS A 4 -37.72 -26.57 -2.61
CA LYS A 4 -36.27 -26.31 -2.48
C LYS A 4 -35.97 -24.82 -2.39
N LEU A 5 -36.75 -23.97 -3.06
CA LEU A 5 -36.64 -22.51 -2.93
C LEU A 5 -37.04 -22.05 -1.54
N ASP A 6 -38.17 -22.54 -1.00
CA ASP A 6 -38.63 -22.17 0.34
C ASP A 6 -37.61 -22.55 1.43
N LEU A 7 -36.96 -23.70 1.26
CA LEU A 7 -35.89 -24.15 2.14
C LEU A 7 -34.66 -23.23 2.06
N ILE A 8 -34.31 -22.73 0.87
CA ILE A 8 -33.19 -21.80 0.68
C ILE A 8 -33.53 -20.44 1.28
N VAL A 9 -34.73 -19.91 1.06
CA VAL A 9 -35.20 -18.63 1.64
C VAL A 9 -35.19 -18.71 3.17
N THR A 10 -35.73 -19.77 3.75
CA THR A 10 -35.72 -19.99 5.21
C THR A 10 -34.29 -20.06 5.75
N ARG A 11 -33.36 -20.70 5.04
CA ARG A 11 -31.96 -20.76 5.45
C ARG A 11 -31.28 -19.39 5.37
N LEU A 12 -31.57 -18.60 4.34
CA LEU A 12 -31.04 -17.24 4.19
C LEU A 12 -31.55 -16.32 5.29
N GLU A 13 -32.85 -16.34 5.59
CA GLU A 13 -33.43 -15.56 6.68
C GLU A 13 -32.81 -15.90 8.03
N ASN A 14 -32.52 -17.18 8.28
CA ASN A 14 -31.86 -17.62 9.51
C ASN A 14 -30.39 -17.19 9.57
N VAL A 15 -29.69 -17.09 8.44
CA VAL A 15 -28.32 -16.55 8.36
C VAL A 15 -28.33 -15.05 8.64
N CYS A 16 -29.27 -14.29 8.06
CA CYS A 16 -29.42 -12.85 8.33
C CYS A 16 -29.68 -12.59 9.83
N LYS A 17 -30.61 -13.31 10.45
CA LYS A 17 -30.90 -13.16 11.90
C LYS A 17 -29.68 -13.45 12.78
N ARG A 18 -28.84 -14.43 12.40
CA ARG A 18 -27.60 -14.76 13.14
C ARG A 18 -26.53 -13.68 12.96
N LEU A 19 -26.41 -13.10 11.77
CA LEU A 19 -25.53 -11.97 11.50
C LEU A 19 -25.96 -10.74 12.31
N GLU A 20 -27.24 -10.39 12.32
CA GLU A 20 -27.76 -9.26 13.11
C GLU A 20 -27.54 -9.45 14.62
N ALA A 21 -27.71 -10.68 15.14
CA ALA A 21 -27.44 -10.99 16.54
C ALA A 21 -25.94 -10.93 16.88
N LEU A 22 -25.06 -11.29 15.94
CA LEU A 22 -23.61 -11.14 16.06
C LEU A 22 -23.21 -9.67 16.00
N GLU A 23 -23.81 -8.87 15.12
CA GLU A 23 -23.62 -7.42 15.04
C GLU A 23 -24.02 -6.73 16.35
N GLN A 24 -25.14 -7.12 16.97
CA GLN A 24 -25.53 -6.64 18.30
C GLN A 24 -24.54 -7.04 19.40
N LYS A 25 -23.99 -8.25 19.36
CA LYS A 25 -22.97 -8.72 20.33
C LYS A 25 -21.59 -8.09 20.10
N MET A 26 -21.26 -7.72 18.86
CA MET A 26 -20.01 -7.06 18.47
C MET A 26 -20.12 -5.53 18.49
N GLY A 27 -21.24 -4.96 18.94
CA GLY A 27 -21.41 -3.50 19.04
C GLY A 27 -21.50 -2.76 17.70
N MET A 28 -21.69 -3.46 16.59
CA MET A 28 -21.95 -2.86 15.29
C MET A 28 -23.46 -2.67 15.12
N LYS A 29 -24.00 -1.56 15.62
CA LYS A 29 -25.35 -1.12 15.21
C LYS A 29 -25.24 -0.20 14.01
N SER A 30 -25.83 -0.63 12.89
CA SER A 30 -26.23 0.25 11.80
C SER A 30 -27.36 1.17 12.28
N GLY A 31 -27.13 2.49 12.25
CA GLY A 31 -28.17 3.48 12.53
C GLY A 31 -27.61 4.81 13.03
N GLY A 32 -27.51 5.77 12.10
CA GLY A 32 -27.35 7.22 12.29
C GLY A 32 -26.98 7.73 13.69
N GLY A 33 -25.71 8.06 13.88
CA GLY A 33 -25.21 8.72 15.08
C GLY A 33 -23.86 8.15 15.52
N ILE A 34 -22.82 8.30 14.70
CA ILE A 34 -21.47 7.93 15.15
C ILE A 34 -20.94 9.07 16.02
N MET A 35 -21.09 8.88 17.33
CA MET A 35 -20.00 8.95 18.31
C MET A 35 -18.84 9.88 17.94
N SER A 36 -18.91 11.10 18.46
CA SER A 36 -17.74 11.92 18.77
C SER A 36 -16.75 11.11 19.62
N GLY A 37 -15.60 10.73 19.07
CA GLY A 37 -14.52 10.16 19.89
C GLY A 37 -13.37 9.43 19.19
N ILE A 38 -13.47 9.10 17.90
CA ILE A 38 -12.27 8.80 17.09
C ILE A 38 -12.21 9.92 16.06
N THR A 39 -11.43 10.96 16.34
CA THR A 39 -10.98 11.88 15.30
C THR A 39 -10.46 11.03 14.14
N LYS A 40 -11.15 11.04 13.00
CA LYS A 40 -10.61 10.49 11.76
C LYS A 40 -9.23 11.10 11.60
N LYS A 41 -8.20 10.26 11.64
CA LYS A 41 -6.81 10.69 11.53
C LYS A 41 -6.64 11.52 10.27
N GLY A 42 -5.77 12.52 10.32
CA GLY A 42 -5.49 13.33 9.14
C GLY A 42 -4.80 12.48 8.06
N PRO A 43 -4.70 13.00 6.83
CA PRO A 43 -4.01 12.29 5.75
C PRO A 43 -2.53 11.99 6.08
N VAL A 44 -1.89 12.76 6.96
CA VAL A 44 -0.51 12.51 7.36
C VAL A 44 -0.43 11.31 8.29
N GLU A 45 -1.22 11.31 9.36
CA GLU A 45 -1.28 10.23 10.35
C GLU A 45 -1.80 8.93 9.71
N GLY A 46 -2.78 9.05 8.81
CA GLY A 46 -3.25 7.91 8.01
C GLY A 46 -2.17 7.32 7.11
N TYR A 47 -1.28 8.15 6.53
CA TYR A 47 -0.16 7.66 5.74
C TYR A 47 0.90 6.96 6.62
N GLU A 48 1.20 7.50 7.80
CA GLU A 48 2.12 6.87 8.75
C GLU A 48 1.67 5.44 9.10
N GLU A 49 0.39 5.27 9.44
CA GLU A 49 -0.16 3.98 9.86
C GLU A 49 -0.38 3.01 8.71
N MET A 50 -0.96 3.49 7.61
CA MET A 50 -1.36 2.60 6.53
C MET A 50 -0.21 2.29 5.57
N VAL A 51 0.85 3.11 5.56
CA VAL A 51 1.96 2.99 4.60
C VAL A 51 3.31 2.83 5.30
N LEU A 52 3.70 3.76 6.19
CA LEU A 52 5.03 3.70 6.79
C LEU A 52 5.19 2.57 7.82
N GLU A 53 4.17 2.22 8.60
CA GLU A 53 4.24 1.05 9.48
C GLU A 53 4.49 -0.25 8.70
N PRO A 54 3.74 -0.59 7.63
CA PRO A 54 4.08 -1.71 6.76
C PRO A 54 5.50 -1.63 6.17
N VAL A 55 5.97 -0.43 5.79
CA VAL A 55 7.34 -0.23 5.28
C VAL A 55 8.38 -0.53 6.37
N ASN A 56 8.14 -0.11 7.61
CA ASN A 56 9.04 -0.39 8.73
C ASN A 56 9.11 -1.88 9.06
N LYS A 57 7.98 -2.60 8.98
CA LYS A 57 7.98 -4.07 9.09
C LYS A 57 8.76 -4.73 7.95
N LEU A 58 8.68 -4.19 6.73
CA LEU A 58 9.48 -4.65 5.60
C LEU A 58 10.96 -4.37 5.80
N LYS A 59 11.33 -3.27 6.48
CA LYS A 59 12.72 -2.96 6.84
C LYS A 59 13.31 -4.06 7.70
N GLU A 60 12.63 -4.48 8.75
CA GLU A 60 13.12 -5.53 9.65
C GLU A 60 13.41 -6.84 8.90
N LEU A 61 12.59 -7.19 7.90
CA LEU A 61 12.80 -8.36 7.05
C LEU A 61 13.94 -8.14 6.04
N SER A 62 14.06 -6.93 5.49
CA SER A 62 15.14 -6.57 4.56
C SER A 62 16.49 -6.57 5.26
N ASP A 63 16.56 -6.11 6.52
CA ASP A 63 17.75 -6.15 7.35
C ASP A 63 18.18 -7.59 7.68
N LYS A 64 17.22 -8.50 7.92
CA LYS A 64 17.49 -9.93 8.16
C LYS A 64 18.07 -10.63 6.93
N ILE A 65 17.61 -10.27 5.74
CA ILE A 65 18.15 -10.81 4.47
C ILE A 65 19.51 -10.17 4.16
N GLY A 66 19.61 -8.85 4.34
CA GLY A 66 20.84 -8.09 4.14
C GLY A 66 21.23 -7.88 2.68
N GLY A 67 22.47 -7.43 2.48
CA GLY A 67 23.11 -7.30 1.16
C GLY A 67 22.33 -6.41 0.18
N ASP A 68 22.12 -6.92 -1.03
CA ASP A 68 21.47 -6.17 -2.11
C ASP A 68 20.00 -5.85 -1.79
N VAL A 69 19.32 -6.70 -1.00
CA VAL A 69 17.92 -6.47 -0.61
C VAL A 69 17.81 -5.26 0.28
N GLN A 70 18.65 -5.19 1.32
CA GLN A 70 18.70 -4.05 2.23
C GLN A 70 19.06 -2.75 1.48
N THR A 71 20.08 -2.81 0.61
CA THR A 71 20.51 -1.65 -0.18
C THR A 71 19.39 -1.12 -1.09
N CYS A 72 18.68 -2.02 -1.78
CA CYS A 72 17.56 -1.61 -2.65
C CYS A 72 16.38 -1.10 -1.82
N PHE A 73 16.11 -1.74 -0.67
CA PHE A 73 15.05 -1.33 0.25
C PHE A 73 15.28 0.08 0.80
N ASP A 74 16.52 0.48 1.08
CA ASP A 74 16.83 1.83 1.55
C ASP A 74 16.39 2.92 0.56
N PHE A 75 16.44 2.66 -0.75
CA PHE A 75 15.90 3.58 -1.75
C PHE A 75 14.38 3.64 -1.66
N MET A 76 13.71 2.50 -1.56
CA MET A 76 12.26 2.44 -1.38
C MET A 76 11.83 3.20 -0.13
N GLN A 77 12.44 2.94 1.03
CA GLN A 77 12.09 3.60 2.28
C GLN A 77 12.24 5.12 2.17
N LYS A 78 13.33 5.60 1.56
CA LYS A 78 13.54 7.04 1.35
C LYS A 78 12.49 7.66 0.42
N SER A 79 12.05 6.95 -0.63
CA SER A 79 10.93 7.41 -1.46
C SER A 79 9.63 7.56 -0.67
N PHE A 80 9.26 6.58 0.16
CA PHE A 80 8.04 6.64 0.98
C PHE A 80 8.12 7.73 2.07
N ILE A 81 9.29 7.94 2.67
CA ILE A 81 9.50 9.06 3.61
C ILE A 81 9.36 10.41 2.90
N ALA A 82 10.01 10.58 1.74
CA ALA A 82 9.90 11.80 0.95
C ALA A 82 8.45 12.05 0.48
N GLU A 83 7.71 11.00 0.16
CA GLU A 83 6.28 11.09 -0.18
C GLU A 83 5.44 11.57 1.01
N LYS A 84 5.71 11.10 2.23
CA LYS A 84 5.09 11.64 3.45
C LYS A 84 5.36 13.14 3.61
N GLU A 85 6.63 13.56 3.50
CA GLU A 85 7.02 14.97 3.60
C GLU A 85 6.34 15.83 2.54
N PHE A 86 6.18 15.29 1.32
CA PHE A 86 5.40 15.92 0.26
C PHE A 86 3.95 16.09 0.69
N ILE A 87 3.28 15.03 1.18
CA ILE A 87 1.89 15.09 1.67
C ILE A 87 1.74 16.15 2.76
N GLU A 88 2.62 16.15 3.78
CA GLU A 88 2.60 17.11 4.90
C GLU A 88 2.67 18.57 4.47
N LYS A 89 3.43 18.86 3.40
CA LYS A 89 3.55 20.20 2.82
C LYS A 89 2.36 20.51 1.91
N ALA A 90 2.04 19.59 1.01
CA ALA A 90 1.06 19.77 -0.06
C ALA A 90 -0.37 19.98 0.45
N ILE A 91 -0.76 19.35 1.56
CA ILE A 91 -2.11 19.56 2.16
C ILE A 91 -2.30 20.97 2.74
N LYS A 92 -1.22 21.76 2.92
CA LYS A 92 -1.24 23.10 3.54
C LYS A 92 -1.22 24.23 2.52
N ILE A 93 -1.04 23.92 1.23
CA ILE A 93 -0.87 24.90 0.15
C ILE A 93 -1.87 24.65 -0.97
N GLN A 94 -2.17 25.71 -1.74
CA GLN A 94 -2.83 25.55 -3.03
C GLN A 94 -1.90 24.82 -4.00
N LYS A 95 -2.46 24.16 -5.01
CA LYS A 95 -1.67 23.47 -6.03
C LYS A 95 -0.68 24.48 -6.63
N PRO A 96 0.64 24.24 -6.49
CA PRO A 96 1.64 25.16 -7.00
C PRO A 96 1.72 25.04 -8.54
N LYS A 97 2.48 25.94 -9.18
CA LYS A 97 2.77 25.83 -10.61
C LYS A 97 3.59 24.56 -10.89
N ASP A 98 3.58 24.09 -12.12
CA ASP A 98 4.20 22.81 -12.49
C ASP A 98 5.71 22.78 -12.18
N GLU A 99 6.43 23.89 -12.35
CA GLU A 99 7.86 24.02 -12.02
C GLU A 99 8.13 23.81 -10.52
N ASP A 100 7.34 24.47 -9.67
CA ASP A 100 7.43 24.34 -8.21
C ASP A 100 6.99 22.94 -7.75
N LEU A 101 5.95 22.38 -8.38
CA LEU A 101 5.51 21.01 -8.11
C LEU A 101 6.61 20.01 -8.43
N GLN A 102 7.30 20.19 -9.55
CA GLN A 102 8.43 19.35 -9.95
C GLN A 102 9.54 19.38 -8.90
N LEU A 103 9.91 20.57 -8.41
CA LEU A 103 10.90 20.71 -7.34
C LEU A 103 10.47 20.00 -6.04
N MET A 104 9.18 20.05 -5.70
CA MET A 104 8.64 19.37 -4.51
C MET A 104 8.71 17.84 -4.60
N VAL A 105 8.54 17.27 -5.79
CA VAL A 105 8.45 15.81 -5.98
C VAL A 105 9.77 15.17 -6.40
N ASN A 106 10.77 15.97 -6.82
CA ASN A 106 12.10 15.49 -7.18
C ASN A 106 12.74 14.56 -6.13
N PRO A 107 12.67 14.84 -4.82
CA PRO A 107 13.25 13.93 -3.80
C PRO A 107 12.63 12.52 -3.83
N ILE A 108 11.34 12.40 -4.18
CA ILE A 108 10.65 11.12 -4.29
C ILE A 108 11.23 10.32 -5.46
N PHE A 109 11.33 10.97 -6.63
CA PHE A 109 11.74 10.32 -7.88
C PHE A 109 13.24 10.08 -8.00
N GLU A 110 14.08 10.84 -7.30
CA GLU A 110 15.52 10.58 -7.22
C GLU A 110 15.79 9.17 -6.69
N HIS A 111 15.06 8.77 -5.65
CA HIS A 111 15.17 7.44 -5.05
C HIS A 111 14.56 6.34 -5.93
N VAL A 112 13.50 6.63 -6.68
CA VAL A 112 12.99 5.72 -7.74
C VAL A 112 14.08 5.43 -8.75
N GLY A 113 14.74 6.46 -9.28
CA GLY A 113 15.84 6.31 -10.25
C GLY A 113 17.03 5.55 -9.68
N LYS A 114 17.37 5.75 -8.39
CA LYS A 114 18.41 4.96 -7.71
C LYS A 114 18.05 3.48 -7.62
N ALA A 115 16.81 3.13 -7.30
CA ALA A 115 16.35 1.73 -7.26
C ALA A 115 16.41 1.07 -8.65
N SER A 116 15.95 1.77 -9.70
CA SER A 116 16.03 1.26 -11.09
C SER A 116 17.48 1.05 -11.53
N ASN A 117 18.36 2.02 -11.29
CA ASN A 117 19.79 1.91 -11.62
C ASN A 117 20.48 0.80 -10.82
N PHE A 118 20.11 0.61 -9.55
CA PHE A 118 20.63 -0.48 -8.73
C PHE A 118 20.23 -1.83 -9.30
N LYS A 119 18.95 -2.01 -9.65
CA LYS A 119 18.47 -3.22 -10.33
C LYS A 119 19.29 -3.53 -11.58
N GLU A 120 19.50 -2.56 -12.47
CA GLU A 120 20.25 -2.77 -13.71
C GLU A 120 21.68 -3.29 -13.48
N LYS A 121 22.32 -2.85 -12.39
CA LYS A 121 23.69 -3.27 -12.01
C LYS A 121 23.71 -4.62 -11.31
N SER A 122 22.59 -5.03 -10.70
CA SER A 122 22.47 -6.24 -9.88
C SER A 122 21.87 -7.44 -10.62
N ARG A 123 21.99 -7.50 -11.96
CA ARG A 123 21.45 -8.60 -12.80
C ARG A 123 21.91 -10.01 -12.43
N ARG A 124 23.04 -10.14 -11.73
CA ARG A 124 23.60 -11.42 -11.26
C ARG A 124 23.33 -11.69 -9.78
N SER A 125 22.60 -10.81 -9.10
CA SER A 125 22.27 -10.99 -7.69
C SER A 125 21.38 -12.21 -7.50
N GLN A 126 21.67 -12.99 -6.46
CA GLN A 126 20.77 -14.08 -6.02
C GLN A 126 19.41 -13.54 -5.55
N TYR A 127 19.35 -12.26 -5.15
CA TYR A 127 18.14 -11.57 -4.72
C TYR A 127 17.47 -10.77 -5.85
N TRP A 128 17.64 -11.19 -7.10
CA TRP A 128 17.08 -10.52 -8.27
C TRP A 128 15.57 -10.28 -8.15
N ASN A 129 14.83 -11.23 -7.61
CA ASN A 129 13.38 -11.11 -7.48
C ASN A 129 13.00 -10.04 -6.45
N GLU A 130 13.70 -9.93 -5.32
CA GLU A 130 13.47 -8.90 -4.30
C GLU A 130 13.77 -7.51 -4.85
N ILE A 131 14.93 -7.38 -5.49
CA ILE A 131 15.36 -6.14 -6.14
C ILE A 131 14.36 -5.73 -7.23
N SER A 132 13.88 -6.69 -8.03
CA SER A 132 12.90 -6.44 -9.08
C SER A 132 11.52 -6.10 -8.51
N SER A 133 11.12 -6.73 -7.40
CA SER A 133 9.90 -6.37 -6.69
C SER A 133 9.93 -4.90 -6.32
N ILE A 134 11.01 -4.45 -5.67
CA ILE A 134 11.19 -3.05 -5.28
C ILE A 134 11.24 -2.13 -6.51
N ALA A 135 12.21 -2.32 -7.40
CA ALA A 135 12.47 -1.34 -8.46
C ALA A 135 11.34 -1.24 -9.49
N ASP A 136 10.64 -2.35 -9.81
CA ASP A 136 9.53 -2.34 -10.78
C ASP A 136 8.20 -1.95 -10.13
N GLY A 137 8.10 -1.97 -8.80
CA GLY A 137 6.91 -1.55 -8.07
C GLY A 137 7.01 -0.16 -7.47
N LEU A 138 8.20 0.42 -7.33
CA LEU A 138 8.39 1.69 -6.62
C LEU A 138 7.73 2.88 -7.32
N SER A 139 7.42 2.78 -8.61
CA SER A 139 6.65 3.81 -9.33
C SER A 139 5.28 4.09 -8.72
N VAL A 140 4.74 3.24 -7.84
CA VAL A 140 3.48 3.49 -7.12
C VAL A 140 3.44 4.84 -6.39
N VAL A 141 4.59 5.37 -5.97
CA VAL A 141 4.70 6.69 -5.32
C VAL A 141 4.29 7.85 -6.23
N SER A 142 4.09 7.62 -7.54
CA SER A 142 3.63 8.65 -8.47
C SER A 142 2.11 8.85 -8.48
N TRP A 143 1.33 8.13 -7.64
CA TRP A 143 -0.14 8.12 -7.70
C TRP A 143 -0.77 9.51 -7.61
N PHE A 144 -0.16 10.44 -6.88
CA PHE A 144 -0.68 11.81 -6.68
C PHE A 144 -0.70 12.65 -7.96
N LEU A 145 -0.02 12.21 -9.02
CA LEU A 145 0.00 12.87 -10.33
C LEU A 145 -1.24 12.54 -11.19
N TYR A 146 -2.08 11.59 -10.76
CA TYR A 146 -3.18 11.07 -11.56
C TYR A 146 -4.55 11.44 -10.98
N GLU A 147 -5.52 11.69 -11.87
CA GLU A 147 -6.92 11.99 -11.49
C GLU A 147 -7.66 10.76 -10.93
N LYS A 148 -7.26 9.56 -11.35
CA LYS A 148 -7.84 8.26 -10.93
C LYS A 148 -6.78 7.41 -10.21
N PRO A 149 -6.26 7.87 -9.07
CA PRO A 149 -5.03 7.31 -8.49
C PRO A 149 -5.16 5.85 -8.08
N LEU A 150 -6.34 5.41 -7.63
CA LEU A 150 -6.55 4.02 -7.22
C LEU A 150 -6.47 3.01 -8.39
N SER A 151 -6.91 3.40 -9.59
CA SER A 151 -6.79 2.54 -10.78
C SER A 151 -5.33 2.45 -11.20
N THR A 152 -4.67 3.60 -11.29
CA THR A 152 -3.27 3.70 -11.70
C THR A 152 -2.33 2.98 -10.73
N LEU A 153 -2.58 3.03 -9.42
CA LEU A 153 -1.80 2.29 -8.42
C LEU A 153 -1.74 0.78 -8.69
N LYS A 154 -2.83 0.18 -9.16
CA LYS A 154 -2.85 -1.26 -9.44
C LYS A 154 -1.98 -1.61 -10.64
N GLU A 155 -1.96 -0.76 -11.65
CA GLU A 155 -1.11 -0.92 -12.83
C GLU A 155 0.37 -0.75 -12.45
N LEU A 156 0.69 0.32 -11.70
CA LEU A 156 2.05 0.61 -11.23
C LEU A 156 2.59 -0.47 -10.28
N ALA A 157 1.75 -1.03 -9.41
CA ALA A 157 2.16 -2.10 -8.50
C ALA A 157 2.34 -3.47 -9.20
N GLY A 158 1.85 -3.62 -10.43
CA GLY A 158 1.78 -4.91 -11.12
C GLY A 158 3.15 -5.57 -11.30
N GLY A 159 4.15 -4.81 -11.74
CA GLY A 159 5.51 -5.30 -11.92
C GLY A 159 6.14 -5.79 -10.62
N GLY A 160 6.06 -4.98 -9.57
CA GLY A 160 6.61 -5.35 -8.26
C GLY A 160 5.91 -6.54 -7.60
N THR A 161 4.58 -6.57 -7.65
CA THR A 161 3.79 -7.68 -7.06
C THR A 161 3.96 -8.99 -7.81
N PHE A 162 4.22 -8.95 -9.12
CA PHE A 162 4.57 -10.14 -9.90
C PHE A 162 5.82 -10.83 -9.34
N TRP A 163 6.91 -10.09 -9.13
CA TRP A 163 8.15 -10.64 -8.58
C TRP A 163 7.99 -11.11 -7.13
N ALA A 164 7.25 -10.37 -6.31
CA ALA A 164 6.97 -10.77 -4.94
C ALA A 164 6.17 -12.09 -4.88
N ASN A 165 5.16 -12.24 -5.74
CA ASN A 165 4.38 -13.48 -5.83
C ASN A 165 5.23 -14.67 -6.31
N LYS A 166 6.24 -14.43 -7.15
CA LYS A 166 7.22 -15.45 -7.52
C LYS A 166 8.03 -15.91 -6.31
N ILE A 167 8.52 -14.99 -5.48
CA ILE A 167 9.23 -15.35 -4.22
C ILE A 167 8.32 -16.15 -3.29
N ILE A 168 7.06 -15.71 -3.11
CA ILE A 168 6.08 -16.43 -2.26
C ILE A 168 5.89 -17.88 -2.73
N LYS A 169 5.86 -18.09 -4.06
CA LYS A 169 5.74 -19.41 -4.65
C LYS A 169 7.00 -20.25 -4.42
N ASP A 170 8.16 -19.69 -4.72
CA ASP A 170 9.44 -20.42 -4.73
C ASP A 170 9.95 -20.70 -3.30
N GLU A 171 9.70 -19.80 -2.35
CA GLU A 171 10.23 -19.88 -0.97
C GLU A 171 9.22 -20.42 0.06
N LYS A 172 8.08 -20.97 -0.39
CA LYS A 172 7.02 -21.47 0.51
C LYS A 172 7.53 -22.48 1.54
N GLU A 173 8.41 -23.38 1.11
CA GLU A 173 9.10 -24.39 1.93
C GLU A 173 10.61 -24.12 2.02
N GLY A 174 11.05 -22.96 1.53
CA GLY A 174 12.45 -22.54 1.45
C GLY A 174 12.79 -21.52 2.54
N ASP A 175 13.45 -20.44 2.14
CA ASP A 175 13.87 -19.37 3.03
C ASP A 175 12.65 -18.59 3.57
N GLN A 176 12.33 -18.85 4.83
CA GLN A 176 11.20 -18.22 5.50
C GLN A 176 11.34 -16.70 5.64
N ASN A 177 12.56 -16.14 5.71
CA ASN A 177 12.75 -14.69 5.74
C ASN A 177 12.31 -14.07 4.43
N ARG A 178 12.72 -14.66 3.30
CA ARG A 178 12.36 -14.20 1.94
C ARG A 178 10.86 -14.39 1.66
N PHE A 179 10.29 -15.51 2.11
CA PHE A 179 8.85 -15.74 2.03
C PHE A 179 8.04 -14.67 2.78
N GLN A 180 8.40 -14.38 4.04
CA GLN A 180 7.70 -13.35 4.82
C GLN A 180 7.95 -11.95 4.25
N TRP A 181 9.18 -11.68 3.77
CA TRP A 181 9.53 -10.42 3.11
C TRP A 181 8.61 -10.14 1.92
N ALA A 182 8.39 -11.12 1.05
CA ALA A 182 7.55 -10.94 -0.13
C ALA A 182 6.06 -10.74 0.21
N LYS A 183 5.56 -11.40 1.26
CA LYS A 183 4.20 -11.14 1.77
C LYS A 183 4.08 -9.74 2.36
N GLN A 184 5.09 -9.30 3.11
CA GLN A 184 5.12 -7.96 3.68
C GLN A 184 5.25 -6.88 2.60
N TYR A 185 6.00 -7.12 1.54
CA TYR A 185 6.06 -6.24 0.37
C TYR A 185 4.67 -6.04 -0.25
N ASN A 186 3.92 -7.12 -0.47
CA ASN A 186 2.54 -7.03 -0.96
C ASN A 186 1.63 -6.27 0.02
N ALA A 187 1.86 -6.41 1.34
CA ALA A 187 1.12 -5.65 2.35
C ALA A 187 1.38 -4.14 2.27
N VAL A 188 2.62 -3.71 1.97
CA VAL A 188 2.93 -2.28 1.72
C VAL A 188 2.11 -1.75 0.54
N MET A 189 2.06 -2.49 -0.57
CA MET A 189 1.32 -2.10 -1.77
C MET A 189 -0.19 -1.98 -1.51
N LEU A 190 -0.74 -2.90 -0.71
CA LEU A 190 -2.14 -2.84 -0.27
C LEU A 190 -2.41 -1.69 0.71
N GLY A 191 -1.45 -1.40 1.59
CA GLY A 191 -1.49 -0.27 2.51
C GLY A 191 -1.62 1.05 1.78
N LEU A 192 -0.78 1.28 0.76
CA LEU A 192 -0.86 2.47 -0.10
C LEU A 192 -2.19 2.57 -0.86
N GLN A 193 -2.68 1.47 -1.43
CA GLN A 193 -4.00 1.45 -2.08
C GLN A 193 -5.13 1.81 -1.11
N SER A 194 -5.06 1.31 0.13
CA SER A 194 -6.05 1.58 1.17
C SER A 194 -6.00 3.04 1.61
N TYR A 195 -4.80 3.59 1.78
CA TYR A 195 -4.58 5.01 2.07
C TYR A 195 -5.17 5.91 0.97
N VAL A 196 -4.82 5.67 -0.30
CA VAL A 196 -5.34 6.47 -1.42
C VAL A 196 -6.86 6.36 -1.52
N LYS A 197 -7.43 5.16 -1.31
CA LYS A 197 -8.89 4.98 -1.29
C LYS A 197 -9.57 5.79 -0.19
N GLU A 198 -8.95 5.91 0.99
CA GLU A 198 -9.55 6.61 2.12
C GLU A 198 -9.42 8.14 2.03
N TYR A 199 -8.27 8.64 1.57
CA TYR A 199 -7.96 10.06 1.63
C TYR A 199 -8.05 10.76 0.27
N HIS A 200 -7.71 10.08 -0.83
CA HIS A 200 -7.43 10.68 -2.14
C HIS A 200 -8.10 9.95 -3.32
N ILE A 201 -9.30 9.37 -3.11
CA ILE A 201 -9.97 8.53 -4.12
C ILE A 201 -10.21 9.24 -5.47
N THR A 202 -10.39 10.56 -5.45
CA THR A 202 -10.59 11.41 -6.65
C THR A 202 -9.36 12.27 -6.96
N GLY A 203 -8.16 11.78 -6.66
CA GLY A 203 -6.92 12.52 -6.82
C GLY A 203 -6.46 13.22 -5.53
N PHE A 204 -5.24 13.76 -5.58
CA PHE A 204 -4.63 14.46 -4.45
C PHE A 204 -5.41 15.73 -4.10
N LYS A 205 -5.76 15.89 -2.82
CA LYS A 205 -6.53 17.04 -2.32
C LYS A 205 -5.61 18.15 -1.83
N TRP A 206 -5.46 19.19 -2.66
CA TRP A 206 -4.77 20.43 -2.30
C TRP A 206 -5.65 21.31 -1.40
N LYS A 207 -5.02 22.23 -0.66
CA LYS A 207 -5.76 23.27 0.06
C LYS A 207 -6.48 24.16 -0.96
N LYS A 208 -7.72 24.55 -0.64
CA LYS A 208 -8.47 25.54 -1.40
C LYS A 208 -7.91 26.94 -1.18
#